data_AF-A0A1Z2XPD2-F1
#
_entry.id   AF-A0A1Z2XPD2-F1
#
_cell.length_a   1.000
_cell.length_b   1.000
_cell.length_c   1.000
_cell.angle_alpha   90.00
_cell.angle_beta   90.00
_cell.angle_gamma   90.00
#
_symmetry.space_group_name_H-M   'P 1'
#
loop_
_entity.id
_entity.type
_entity.pdbx_description
1 polymer ?
#
loop_
_entity_poly.entity_id
_entity_poly.type
_entity_poly.pdbx_seq_one_letter_code
_entity_poly.pdbx_strand_id
1 'polypeptide(L)'
;MSILTVCREKQTEYNSKIAKHTIQPRENLALQELNYRICVLETFQAFSKSAPMGMKVDDLSYHYQLVDAYIKSVLSERQFGAKTDADGKKRRETAHQSLEKVVQTGRKQFSSFSPSKPEQYSQTVGKYINTLLPVWMQYRDTYINLQEVLKSGQQ
;
A
#
# COMPACT_ATOMS: atom_id res chain seq x y z
N MET A 1 -17.01 5.57 -4.76
CA MET A 1 -15.80 6.41 -4.88
C MET A 1 -14.59 5.57 -4.49
N SER A 2 -13.48 5.59 -5.24
CA SER A 2 -12.33 4.73 -4.94
C SER A 2 -11.57 5.26 -3.71
N ILE A 3 -10.86 4.38 -2.97
CA ILE A 3 -10.00 4.78 -1.84
C ILE A 3 -8.98 5.86 -2.25
N LEU A 4 -8.44 5.75 -3.47
CA LEU A 4 -7.48 6.71 -4.02
C LEU A 4 -8.13 8.09 -4.25
N THR A 5 -9.37 8.12 -4.72
CA THR A 5 -10.13 9.38 -4.88
C THR A 5 -10.32 10.08 -3.53
N VAL A 6 -10.74 9.34 -2.51
CA VAL A 6 -10.90 9.86 -1.14
C VAL A 6 -9.57 10.41 -0.59
N CYS A 7 -8.46 9.70 -0.80
CA CYS A 7 -7.15 10.16 -0.37
C CYS A 7 -6.74 11.48 -1.06
N ARG A 8 -6.97 11.62 -2.37
CA ARG A 8 -6.63 12.83 -3.14
C ARG A 8 -7.47 14.05 -2.74
N GLU A 9 -8.77 13.85 -2.47
CA GLU A 9 -9.63 14.92 -1.97
C GLU A 9 -9.11 15.46 -0.64
N LYS A 10 -8.74 14.57 0.29
CA LYS A 10 -8.16 14.97 1.59
C LYS A 10 -6.77 15.58 1.49
N GLN A 11 -5.93 15.09 0.58
CA GLN A 11 -4.63 15.71 0.28
C GLN A 11 -4.82 17.16 -0.19
N THR A 12 -5.80 17.41 -1.06
CA THR A 12 -6.11 18.76 -1.56
C THR A 12 -6.57 19.69 -0.44
N GLU A 13 -7.42 19.20 0.48
CA GLU A 13 -7.85 19.95 1.67
C GLU A 13 -6.65 20.39 2.53
N TYR A 14 -5.76 19.46 2.86
CA TYR A 14 -4.58 19.77 3.69
C TYR A 14 -3.57 20.67 2.98
N ASN A 15 -3.37 20.51 1.67
CA ASN A 15 -2.53 21.42 0.90
C ASN A 15 -3.08 22.86 0.90
N SER A 16 -4.40 23.04 0.91
CA SER A 16 -5.02 24.37 1.08
C SER A 16 -4.70 24.97 2.46
N LYS A 17 -4.68 24.15 3.52
CA LYS A 17 -4.28 24.59 4.87
C LYS A 17 -2.79 24.95 4.95
N ILE A 18 -1.92 24.22 4.24
CA ILE A 18 -0.48 24.58 4.10
C ILE A 18 -0.35 25.96 3.46
N ALA A 19 -1.03 26.19 2.33
CA ALA A 19 -0.96 27.48 1.61
C ALA A 19 -1.45 28.66 2.45
N LYS A 20 -2.34 28.40 3.42
CA LYS A 20 -2.86 29.40 4.36
C LYS A 20 -2.06 29.49 5.67
N HIS A 21 -1.01 28.70 5.83
CA HIS A 21 -0.25 28.56 7.09
C HIS A 21 -1.10 28.17 8.31
N THR A 22 -2.19 27.43 8.11
CA THR A 22 -3.11 27.02 9.18
C THR A 22 -3.02 25.54 9.57
N ILE A 23 -2.14 24.77 8.91
CA ILE A 23 -2.03 23.33 9.16
C ILE A 23 -1.46 23.05 10.56
N GLN A 24 -2.13 22.17 11.30
CA GLN A 24 -1.65 21.70 12.60
C GLN A 24 -0.69 20.52 12.44
N PRO A 25 0.24 20.27 13.40
CA PRO A 25 1.16 19.13 13.32
C PRO A 25 0.48 17.76 13.16
N ARG A 26 -0.68 17.55 13.81
CA ARG A 26 -1.46 16.31 13.66
C ARG A 26 -2.07 16.16 12.25
N GLU A 27 -2.50 17.26 11.66
CA GLU A 27 -2.99 17.28 10.27
C GLU A 27 -1.84 17.04 9.29
N ASN A 28 -0.65 17.58 9.56
CA ASN A 28 0.54 17.30 8.76
C ASN A 28 0.91 15.80 8.84
N LEU A 29 0.82 15.17 10.01
CA LEU A 29 0.98 13.72 10.13
C LEU A 29 -0.01 12.94 9.24
N ALA A 30 -1.28 13.36 9.23
CA ALA A 30 -2.31 12.78 8.37
C ALA A 30 -1.97 12.95 6.88
N LEU A 31 -1.50 14.13 6.49
CA LEU A 31 -1.08 14.43 5.13
C LEU A 31 0.11 13.57 4.70
N GLN A 32 1.13 13.39 5.56
CA GLN A 32 2.27 12.52 5.24
C GLN A 32 1.84 11.06 5.02
N GLU A 33 0.92 10.55 5.84
CA GLU A 33 0.35 9.21 5.65
C GLU A 33 -0.49 9.13 4.37
N LEU A 34 -1.31 10.15 4.07
CA LEU A 34 -2.09 10.23 2.83
C LEU A 34 -1.19 10.22 1.59
N ASN A 35 -0.15 11.06 1.56
CA ASN A 35 0.81 11.14 0.46
C ASN A 35 1.48 9.78 0.21
N TYR A 36 1.88 9.11 1.30
CA TYR A 36 2.44 7.78 1.19
C TYR A 36 1.45 6.77 0.63
N ARG A 37 0.20 6.78 1.13
CA ARG A 37 -0.83 5.85 0.65
C ARG A 37 -1.15 6.05 -0.82
N ILE A 38 -1.26 7.31 -1.25
CA ILE A 38 -1.44 7.66 -2.67
C ILE A 38 -0.30 7.08 -3.50
N CYS A 39 0.96 7.34 -3.11
CA CYS A 39 2.13 6.84 -3.82
C CYS A 39 2.13 5.30 -3.97
N VAL A 40 1.87 4.57 -2.88
CA VAL A 40 1.82 3.10 -2.90
C VAL A 40 0.69 2.58 -3.80
N LEU A 41 -0.52 3.14 -3.63
CA LEU A 41 -1.69 2.74 -4.42
C LEU A 41 -1.52 3.01 -5.91
N GLU A 42 -0.97 4.18 -6.27
CA GLU A 42 -0.70 4.55 -7.66
C GLU A 42 0.38 3.67 -8.28
N THR A 43 1.45 3.38 -7.53
CA THR A 43 2.54 2.51 -7.99
C THR A 43 2.04 1.09 -8.26
N PHE A 44 1.28 0.49 -7.33
CA PHE A 44 0.69 -0.83 -7.54
C PHE A 44 -0.38 -0.86 -8.64
N GLN A 45 -1.15 0.23 -8.79
CA GLN A 45 -2.07 0.37 -9.92
C GLN A 45 -1.31 0.44 -11.26
N ALA A 46 -0.19 1.16 -11.31
CA ALA A 46 0.66 1.23 -12.48
C ALA A 46 1.18 -0.16 -12.86
N PHE A 47 1.78 -0.90 -11.92
CA PHE A 47 2.21 -2.28 -12.15
C PHE A 47 1.10 -3.19 -12.64
N SER A 48 -0.10 -3.09 -12.07
CA SER A 48 -1.24 -3.92 -12.50
C SER A 48 -1.66 -3.61 -13.94
N LYS A 49 -1.66 -2.32 -14.33
CA LYS A 49 -2.07 -1.87 -15.66
C LYS A 49 -0.99 -2.05 -16.72
N SER A 50 0.29 -2.00 -16.34
CA SER A 50 1.44 -2.17 -17.23
C SER A 50 1.92 -3.61 -17.32
N ALA A 51 1.30 -4.54 -16.59
CA ALA A 51 1.72 -5.92 -16.57
C ALA A 51 1.72 -6.50 -18.00
N PRO A 52 2.88 -7.00 -18.50
CA PRO A 52 2.98 -7.50 -19.87
C PRO A 52 2.00 -8.63 -20.14
N MET A 53 1.44 -8.64 -21.34
CA MET A 53 0.73 -9.78 -21.90
C MET A 53 1.65 -10.46 -22.90
N GLY A 54 1.87 -11.76 -22.74
CA GLY A 54 2.84 -12.51 -23.52
C GLY A 54 3.46 -13.65 -22.73
N MET A 55 4.44 -14.30 -23.34
CA MET A 55 5.12 -15.45 -22.76
C MET A 55 6.65 -15.30 -22.73
N LYS A 56 7.17 -14.12 -23.13
CA LYS A 56 8.61 -13.85 -23.10
C LYS A 56 9.10 -13.75 -21.66
N VAL A 57 9.84 -14.76 -21.23
CA VAL A 57 10.30 -14.93 -19.84
C VAL A 57 11.00 -13.69 -19.31
N ASP A 58 11.84 -13.04 -20.11
CA ASP A 58 12.58 -11.84 -19.69
C ASP A 58 11.64 -10.69 -19.29
N ASP A 59 10.61 -10.43 -20.10
CA ASP A 59 9.68 -9.32 -19.87
C ASP A 59 8.82 -9.60 -18.63
N LEU A 60 8.34 -10.83 -18.47
CA LEU A 60 7.54 -11.25 -17.31
C LEU A 60 8.37 -11.21 -16.02
N SER A 61 9.61 -11.70 -16.09
CA SER A 61 10.52 -11.77 -14.95
C SER A 61 10.95 -10.39 -14.51
N TYR A 62 11.32 -9.51 -15.44
CA TYR A 62 11.72 -8.15 -15.11
C TYR A 62 10.57 -7.36 -14.50
N HIS A 63 9.36 -7.46 -15.07
CA HIS A 63 8.18 -6.83 -14.46
C HIS A 63 7.92 -7.37 -13.05
N TYR A 64 8.05 -8.69 -12.83
CA TYR A 64 7.87 -9.27 -11.51
C TYR A 64 8.93 -8.80 -10.51
N GLN A 65 10.19 -8.63 -10.94
CA GLN A 65 11.25 -8.08 -10.10
C GLN A 65 10.94 -6.65 -9.63
N LEU A 66 10.39 -5.80 -10.51
CA LEU A 66 9.95 -4.44 -10.13
C LEU A 66 8.85 -4.51 -9.05
N VAL A 67 7.86 -5.37 -9.25
CA VAL A 67 6.76 -5.58 -8.30
C VAL A 67 7.28 -6.09 -6.95
N ASP A 68 8.10 -7.15 -6.95
CA ASP A 68 8.63 -7.75 -5.72
C ASP A 68 9.58 -6.81 -4.98
N ALA A 69 10.38 -6.01 -5.68
CA ALA A 69 11.22 -4.97 -5.06
C ALA A 69 10.37 -3.94 -4.32
N TYR A 70 9.25 -3.50 -4.91
CA TYR A 70 8.35 -2.57 -4.25
C TYR A 70 7.60 -3.21 -3.07
N ILE A 71 7.20 -4.49 -3.21
CA ILE A 71 6.62 -5.28 -2.12
C ILE A 71 7.59 -5.39 -0.94
N LYS A 72 8.89 -5.63 -1.19
CA LYS A 72 9.91 -5.61 -0.13
C LYS A 72 9.95 -4.26 0.57
N SER A 73 9.91 -3.16 -0.18
CA SER A 73 9.93 -1.80 0.37
C SER A 73 8.74 -1.50 1.28
N VAL A 74 7.51 -1.92 0.92
CA VAL A 74 6.32 -1.71 1.78
C VAL A 74 6.30 -2.65 2.98
N LEU A 75 7.01 -3.79 2.91
CA LEU A 75 7.15 -4.69 4.06
C LEU A 75 8.12 -4.11 5.10
N SER A 76 9.22 -3.47 4.65
CA SER A 76 10.23 -2.86 5.51
C SER A 76 10.04 -1.35 5.70
N GLU A 77 8.82 -0.86 5.54
CA GLU A 77 8.50 0.57 5.55
C GLU A 77 8.60 1.22 6.94
N ARG A 78 8.41 2.54 7.00
CA ARG A 78 8.43 3.31 8.26
C ARG A 78 7.39 2.79 9.25
N GLN A 79 7.82 2.64 10.51
CA GLN A 79 6.99 2.25 11.65
C GLN A 79 6.70 3.45 12.57
N PHE A 80 6.38 4.60 11.98
CA PHE A 80 6.03 5.81 12.71
C PHE A 80 4.52 5.88 12.97
N GLY A 81 4.13 6.18 14.21
CA GLY A 81 2.74 6.33 14.62
C GLY A 81 2.63 6.68 16.10
N ALA A 82 1.40 6.84 16.60
CA ALA A 82 1.17 7.13 18.02
C ALA A 82 1.79 6.04 18.92
N LYS A 83 2.28 6.43 20.11
CA LYS A 83 2.66 5.44 21.13
C LYS A 83 1.42 4.62 21.49
N THR A 84 1.61 3.34 21.71
CA THR A 84 0.52 2.41 22.00
C THR A 84 0.94 1.43 23.09
N ASP A 85 -0.04 0.85 23.76
CA ASP A 85 0.12 -0.10 24.84
C ASP A 85 0.54 -1.50 24.33
N ALA A 86 0.61 -2.48 25.23
CA ALA A 86 0.98 -3.85 24.88
C ALA A 86 0.03 -4.45 23.82
N ASP A 87 -1.27 -4.20 23.96
CA ASP A 87 -2.28 -4.69 23.02
C ASP A 87 -2.13 -4.03 21.64
N GLY A 88 -1.86 -2.74 21.60
CA GLY A 88 -1.55 -2.03 20.36
C GLY A 88 -0.28 -2.53 19.67
N LYS A 89 0.79 -2.83 20.42
CA LYS A 89 2.01 -3.43 19.86
C LYS A 89 1.70 -4.81 19.27
N LYS A 90 0.94 -5.64 19.98
CA LYS A 90 0.50 -6.95 19.50
C LYS A 90 -0.35 -6.85 18.22
N ARG A 91 -1.23 -5.84 18.14
CA ARG A 91 -2.02 -5.57 16.92
C ARG A 91 -1.14 -5.21 15.73
N ARG A 92 -0.13 -4.35 15.91
CA ARG A 92 0.85 -4.01 14.86
C ARG A 92 1.60 -5.25 14.36
N GLU A 93 2.09 -6.06 15.29
CA GLU A 93 2.81 -7.30 14.97
C GLU A 93 1.91 -8.28 14.21
N THR A 94 0.69 -8.51 14.68
CA THR A 94 -0.29 -9.39 14.03
C THR A 94 -0.62 -8.93 12.61
N ALA A 95 -0.80 -7.62 12.41
CA ALA A 95 -1.08 -7.05 11.10
C ALA A 95 0.13 -7.19 10.16
N HIS A 96 1.36 -6.99 10.69
CA HIS A 96 2.58 -7.21 9.93
C HIS A 96 2.73 -8.67 9.49
N GLN A 97 2.57 -9.63 10.41
CA GLN A 97 2.63 -11.07 10.11
C GLN A 97 1.57 -11.49 9.08
N SER A 98 0.39 -10.87 9.13
CA SER A 98 -0.68 -11.10 8.14
C SER A 98 -0.25 -10.62 6.75
N LEU A 99 0.37 -9.44 6.66
CA LEU A 99 0.93 -8.91 5.42
C LEU A 99 2.06 -9.82 4.89
N GLU A 100 2.99 -10.23 5.75
CA GLU A 100 4.08 -11.16 5.40
C GLU A 100 3.52 -12.47 4.82
N LYS A 101 2.49 -13.04 5.43
CA LYS A 101 1.87 -14.28 4.94
C LYS A 101 1.29 -14.14 3.53
N VAL A 102 0.63 -13.02 3.23
CA VAL A 102 0.16 -12.72 1.86
C VAL A 102 1.33 -12.59 0.91
N VAL A 103 2.39 -11.87 1.31
CA VAL A 103 3.60 -11.71 0.51
C VAL A 103 4.22 -13.07 0.17
N GLN A 104 4.43 -13.93 1.17
CA GLN A 104 5.03 -15.26 0.97
C GLN A 104 4.17 -16.17 0.10
N THR A 105 2.84 -16.12 0.25
CA THR A 105 1.92 -16.89 -0.58
C THR A 105 2.04 -16.48 -2.06
N GLY A 106 2.08 -15.17 -2.34
CA GLY A 106 2.29 -14.67 -3.70
C GLY A 106 3.67 -15.02 -4.25
N ARG A 107 4.75 -14.86 -3.47
CA ARG A 107 6.10 -15.27 -3.90
C ARG A 107 6.18 -16.74 -4.28
N LYS A 108 5.54 -17.61 -3.50
CA LYS A 108 5.45 -19.05 -3.80
C LYS A 108 4.69 -19.32 -5.10
N GLN A 109 3.68 -18.51 -5.43
CA GLN A 109 2.99 -18.60 -6.71
C GLN A 109 3.91 -18.25 -7.89
N PHE A 110 4.86 -17.33 -7.69
CA PHE A 110 5.78 -16.89 -8.73
C PHE A 110 7.09 -17.69 -8.82
N SER A 111 7.48 -18.45 -7.78
CA SER A 111 8.76 -19.19 -7.75
C SER A 111 8.88 -20.29 -8.81
N SER A 112 7.75 -20.81 -9.30
CA SER A 112 7.69 -21.80 -10.37
C SER A 112 6.67 -21.41 -11.44
N PHE A 113 6.55 -20.10 -11.71
CA PHE A 113 5.55 -19.58 -12.63
C PHE A 113 5.85 -19.98 -14.06
N SER A 114 4.90 -20.67 -14.70
CA SER A 114 4.96 -21.06 -16.10
C SER A 114 3.60 -20.79 -16.74
N PRO A 115 3.42 -19.66 -17.43
CA PRO A 115 2.14 -19.34 -18.05
C PRO A 115 1.88 -20.25 -19.25
N SER A 116 0.63 -20.68 -19.42
CA SER A 116 0.15 -21.40 -20.60
C SER A 116 -0.60 -20.49 -21.57
N LYS A 117 -0.91 -19.25 -21.16
CA LYS A 117 -1.58 -18.22 -21.97
C LYS A 117 -0.93 -16.84 -21.80
N PRO A 118 -0.91 -15.99 -22.84
CA PRO A 118 -0.32 -14.65 -22.78
C PRO A 118 -0.86 -13.76 -21.65
N GLU A 119 -2.14 -13.84 -21.34
CA GLU A 119 -2.81 -13.01 -20.33
C GLU A 119 -2.61 -13.50 -18.89
N GLN A 120 -2.14 -14.73 -18.70
CA GLN A 120 -2.10 -15.39 -17.40
C GLN A 120 -1.19 -14.68 -16.40
N TYR A 121 -0.05 -14.15 -16.86
CA TYR A 121 0.85 -13.36 -16.01
C TYR A 121 0.14 -12.11 -15.48
N SER A 122 -0.42 -11.29 -16.37
CA SER A 122 -1.09 -10.03 -16.03
C SER A 122 -2.24 -10.26 -15.04
N GLN A 123 -3.07 -11.27 -15.29
CA GLN A 123 -4.16 -11.65 -14.37
C GLN A 123 -3.64 -12.10 -13.01
N THR A 124 -2.56 -12.90 -12.98
CA THR A 124 -2.00 -13.45 -11.75
C THR A 124 -1.36 -12.35 -10.89
N VAL A 125 -0.53 -11.49 -11.48
CA VAL A 125 0.12 -10.41 -10.74
C VAL A 125 -0.90 -9.36 -10.29
N GLY A 126 -1.91 -9.05 -11.10
CA GLY A 126 -3.01 -8.19 -10.71
C GLY A 126 -3.80 -8.75 -9.53
N LYS A 127 -4.10 -10.05 -9.51
CA LYS A 127 -4.77 -10.70 -8.37
C LYS A 127 -3.91 -10.66 -7.11
N TYR A 128 -2.59 -10.87 -7.25
CA TYR A 128 -1.67 -10.79 -6.12
C TYR A 128 -1.67 -9.38 -5.50
N ILE A 129 -1.52 -8.34 -6.33
CA ILE A 129 -1.57 -6.94 -5.90
C ILE A 129 -2.91 -6.62 -5.22
N ASN A 130 -4.03 -7.03 -5.82
CA ASN A 130 -5.37 -6.79 -5.27
C ASN A 130 -5.62 -7.53 -3.94
N THR A 131 -4.89 -8.61 -3.67
CA THR A 131 -4.93 -9.33 -2.38
C THR A 131 -4.05 -8.65 -1.34
N LEU A 132 -2.89 -8.12 -1.76
CA LEU A 132 -1.91 -7.49 -0.89
C LEU A 132 -2.36 -6.11 -0.39
N LEU A 133 -2.91 -5.28 -1.27
CA LEU A 133 -3.25 -3.88 -0.97
C LEU A 133 -4.18 -3.70 0.25
N PRO A 134 -5.28 -4.46 0.39
CA PRO A 134 -6.15 -4.32 1.56
C PRO A 134 -5.46 -4.69 2.87
N VAL A 135 -4.62 -5.73 2.87
CA VAL A 135 -3.89 -6.18 4.08
C VAL A 135 -2.79 -5.18 4.45
N TRP A 136 -2.11 -4.61 3.46
CA TRP A 136 -1.15 -3.53 3.68
C TRP A 136 -1.84 -2.28 4.26
N MET A 137 -3.02 -1.90 3.74
CA MET A 137 -3.81 -0.79 4.30
C MET A 137 -4.19 -1.04 5.77
N GLN A 138 -4.63 -2.25 6.11
CA GLN A 138 -4.93 -2.63 7.50
C GLN A 138 -3.68 -2.53 8.40
N TYR A 139 -2.52 -2.95 7.91
CA TYR A 139 -1.25 -2.78 8.60
C TYR A 139 -0.94 -1.30 8.85
N ARG A 140 -1.10 -0.43 7.85
CA ARG A 140 -0.93 1.03 8.00
C ARG A 140 -1.87 1.64 9.03
N ASP A 141 -3.12 1.20 9.06
CA ASP A 141 -4.12 1.69 10.01
C ASP A 141 -3.74 1.39 11.47
N THR A 142 -2.89 0.40 11.75
CA THR A 142 -2.36 0.14 13.10
C THR A 142 -1.32 1.17 13.59
N TYR A 143 -0.74 1.95 12.68
CA TYR A 143 0.20 3.03 12.99
C TYR A 143 -0.48 4.40 12.97
N ILE A 144 -1.21 4.67 11.90
CA ILE A 144 -1.89 5.94 11.67
C ILE A 144 -3.27 5.62 11.09
N ASN A 145 -4.28 5.61 11.94
CA ASN A 145 -5.67 5.47 11.51
C ASN A 145 -6.18 6.81 10.99
N LEU A 146 -6.25 6.97 9.67
CA LEU A 146 -6.72 8.21 9.06
C LEU A 146 -8.16 8.57 9.48
N GLN A 147 -9.03 7.59 9.75
CA GLN A 147 -10.39 7.86 10.21
C GLN A 147 -10.40 8.50 11.61
N GLU A 148 -9.49 8.10 12.49
CA GLU A 148 -9.36 8.67 13.84
C GLU A 148 -8.66 10.03 13.82
N VAL A 149 -7.62 10.17 12.98
CA VAL A 149 -6.90 11.44 12.83
C VAL A 149 -7.79 12.50 12.20
N LEU A 150 -8.69 12.13 11.27
CA LEU A 150 -9.66 13.04 10.67
C LEU A 150 -10.77 13.47 11.64
N LYS A 151 -11.12 12.63 12.64
CA LYS A 151 -12.12 12.97 13.67
C LYS A 151 -11.53 13.81 14.81
N SER A 152 -10.27 13.62 15.15
CA SER A 152 -9.59 14.32 16.25
C SER A 152 -9.09 15.73 15.89
N GLY A 153 -9.18 16.14 14.62
CA GLY A 153 -8.94 17.52 14.18
C GLY A 153 -10.17 18.44 14.28
N GLN A 154 -11.26 17.98 14.90
CA GLN A 154 -12.49 18.74 15.14
C GLN A 154 -12.69 19.16 16.62
N GLN A 155 -11.67 18.97 17.47
CA GLN A 155 -11.60 19.45 18.85
C GLN A 155 -10.44 20.43 18.99
#